data_AF-A0A6N6KWM1-F1
#
_entry.id   AF-A0A6N6KWM1-F1
#
_cell.length_a   1.000
_cell.length_b   1.000
_cell.length_c   1.000
_cell.angle_alpha   90.00
_cell.angle_beta   90.00
_cell.angle_gamma   90.00
#
_symmetry.space_group_name_H-M   'P 1'
#
loop_
_entity.id
_entity.type
_entity.pdbx_description
1 polymer ?
#
loop_
_entity_poly.entity_id
_entity_poly.type
_entity_poly.pdbx_seq_one_letter_code
_entity_poly.pdbx_strand_id
1 'polypeptide(L)' 'MIIVRPPHGNEIELDLDEDVSATDVLTLLRSQHGNNPAINMAELDGEETDAQGRRVIKLKTNAKRKG' A
#
# COMPACT_ATOMS: atom_id res chain seq x y z
N MET A 1 0.35 -13.24 4.04
CA MET A 1 0.62 -11.98 4.79
C MET A 1 1.33 -10.98 3.90
N ILE A 2 0.75 -9.78 3.80
CA ILE A 2 1.22 -8.68 2.96
C ILE A 2 1.47 -7.46 3.86
N ILE A 3 2.64 -6.83 3.71
CA ILE A 3 2.98 -5.57 4.38
C ILE A 3 2.81 -4.45 3.38
N VAL A 4 2.11 -3.39 3.78
CA VAL A 4 1.99 -2.20 2.96
C VAL A 4 2.74 -1.05 3.62
N ARG A 5 3.63 -0.44 2.84
CA ARG A 5 4.41 0.73 3.25
C ARG A 5 3.80 1.97 2.59
N PRO A 6 2.89 2.69 3.30
CA PRO A 6 2.39 3.96 2.80
C PRO A 6 3.52 5.01 2.77
N PRO A 7 3.44 6.01 1.87
CA PRO A 7 4.46 7.04 1.72
C PRO A 7 4.61 7.95 2.93
N HIS A 8 3.53 8.09 3.72
CA HIS A 8 3.51 8.87 4.95
C HIS A 8 2.67 8.11 5.99
N GLY A 9 3.32 7.31 6.83
CA GLY A 9 2.65 6.55 7.87
C GLY A 9 3.48 5.38 8.39
N ASN A 10 2.87 4.62 9.28
CA ASN A 10 3.43 3.36 9.78
C ASN A 10 3.08 2.22 8.81
N GLU A 11 3.88 1.17 8.83
CA GLU A 11 3.61 -0.08 8.09
C GLU A 11 2.23 -0.64 8.47
N ILE A 12 1.48 -1.08 7.46
CA ILE A 12 0.17 -1.71 7.64
C ILE A 12 0.34 -3.19 7.30
N GLU A 13 0.13 -4.05 8.30
CA GLU A 13 0.16 -5.50 8.12
C GLU A 13 -1.24 -6.00 7.77
N LEU A 14 -1.35 -6.70 6.65
CA LEU A 14 -2.60 -7.27 6.15
C LEU A 14 -2.47 -8.79 6.08
N ASP A 15 -3.40 -9.46 6.75
CA ASP A 15 -3.55 -10.91 6.64
C ASP A 15 -4.37 -11.25 5.39
N LEU A 16 -3.69 -11.26 4.25
CA LEU A 16 -4.25 -11.58 2.94
C LEU A 16 -3.48 -12.74 2.32
N ASP A 17 -4.19 -13.44 1.43
CA ASP A 17 -3.66 -14.52 0.61
C ASP A 17 -2.54 -14.01 -0.33
N GLU A 18 -1.60 -14.88 -0.68
CA GLU A 18 -0.47 -14.52 -1.53
C GLU A 18 -0.87 -14.24 -2.97
N ASP A 19 -2.04 -14.76 -3.40
CA ASP A 19 -2.60 -14.54 -4.73
C ASP A 19 -3.23 -13.15 -4.92
N VAL A 20 -3.40 -12.38 -3.84
CA VAL A 20 -4.05 -11.05 -3.92
C VAL A 20 -3.16 -10.07 -4.66
N SER A 21 -3.69 -9.43 -5.69
CA SER A 21 -2.93 -8.46 -6.49
C SER A 21 -2.65 -7.16 -5.71
N ALA A 22 -1.58 -6.47 -6.05
CA ALA A 22 -1.25 -5.18 -5.43
C ALA A 22 -2.35 -4.13 -5.60
N THR A 23 -3.07 -4.18 -6.73
CA THR A 23 -4.21 -3.31 -7.02
C THR A 23 -5.40 -3.58 -6.10
N ASP A 24 -5.65 -4.86 -5.78
CA ASP A 24 -6.70 -5.25 -4.84
C ASP A 24 -6.34 -4.82 -3.41
N VAL A 25 -5.08 -4.99 -3.00
CA VAL A 25 -4.58 -4.50 -1.71
C VAL A 25 -4.77 -2.99 -1.59
N LEU A 26 -4.41 -2.22 -2.63
CA LEU A 26 -4.61 -0.78 -2.65
C LEU A 26 -6.10 -0.39 -2.57
N THR A 27 -6.97 -1.14 -3.25
CA THR A 27 -8.42 -0.93 -3.21
C THR A 27 -8.97 -1.18 -1.80
N LEU A 28 -8.54 -2.26 -1.15
CA LEU A 28 -8.91 -2.60 0.22
C LEU A 28 -8.43 -1.53 1.21
N LEU A 29 -7.19 -1.06 1.06
CA LEU A 29 -6.64 0.02 1.89
C LEU A 29 -7.42 1.33 1.74
N ARG A 30 -7.81 1.70 0.52
CA ARG A 30 -8.66 2.87 0.27
C ARG A 30 -10.05 2.70 0.88
N SER A 31 -10.60 1.49 0.89
CA SER A 31 -11.87 1.20 1.54
C SER A 31 -11.78 1.31 3.07
N GLN A 32 -10.75 0.73 3.69
CA GLN A 32 -10.56 0.76 5.15
C GLN A 32 -10.12 2.13 5.68
N HIS A 33 -9.26 2.82 4.93
CA HIS A 33 -8.70 4.12 5.28
C HIS A 33 -9.19 5.23 4.36
N GLY A 34 -10.48 5.18 3.95
CA GLY A 34 -11.08 6.16 3.03
C GLY A 34 -11.04 7.61 3.52
N ASN A 35 -10.80 7.84 4.81
CA ASN A 35 -10.58 9.17 5.39
C ASN A 35 -9.12 9.65 5.32
N ASN A 36 -8.19 8.83 4.86
CA ASN A 36 -6.77 9.16 4.76
C ASN A 36 -6.41 9.60 3.32
N PRO A 37 -6.24 10.90 3.07
CA PRO A 37 -5.95 11.40 1.72
C PRO A 37 -4.63 10.88 1.15
N ALA A 38 -3.65 10.52 2.01
CA ALA A 38 -2.37 9.98 1.55
C ALA A 38 -2.53 8.58 0.93
N ILE A 39 -3.42 7.75 1.47
CA ILE A 39 -3.73 6.41 0.92
C ILE A 39 -4.64 6.53 -0.31
N ASN A 40 -5.61 7.45 -0.27
CA ASN A 40 -6.49 7.69 -1.43
C ASN A 40 -5.73 8.19 -2.66
N MET A 41 -4.66 8.97 -2.46
CA MET A 41 -3.79 9.46 -3.53
C MET A 41 -2.51 8.63 -3.70
N ALA A 42 -2.37 7.52 -2.96
CA ALA A 42 -1.26 6.61 -3.12
C ALA A 42 -1.38 5.84 -4.44
N GLU A 43 -0.24 5.68 -5.09
CA GLU A 43 -0.04 4.84 -6.26
C GLU A 43 0.93 3.71 -5.90
N LEU A 44 0.78 2.57 -6.56
CA LEU A 44 1.74 1.48 -6.46
C LEU A 44 3.12 1.96 -6.96
N ASP A 45 4.13 1.86 -6.11
CA ASP A 45 5.51 2.15 -6.50
C ASP A 45 6.25 0.87 -6.92
N GLY A 46 6.00 -0.24 -6.21
CA GLY A 46 6.55 -1.55 -6.52
C GLY A 46 6.20 -2.61 -5.48
N GLU A 47 6.52 -3.85 -5.80
CA GLU A 47 6.33 -5.01 -4.93
C GLU A 47 7.68 -5.71 -4.73
N GLU A 48 7.98 -6.09 -3.49
CA GLU A 48 9.16 -6.89 -3.15
C GLU A 48 8.84 -7.92 -2.08
N THR A 49 9.83 -8.69 -1.67
CA THR A 49 9.72 -9.66 -0.57
C THR A 49 10.69 -9.25 0.53
N ASP A 50 10.23 -9.16 1.77
CA ASP A 50 11.11 -8.86 2.91
C ASP A 50 11.99 -10.07 3.31
N ALA A 51 12.88 -9.85 4.28
CA ALA A 51 13.77 -10.87 4.81
C ALA A 51 13.03 -12.05 5.49
N GLN A 52 11.76 -11.88 5.85
CA GLN A 52 10.92 -12.91 6.46
C GLN A 52 10.07 -13.67 5.41
N GLY A 53 10.22 -13.35 4.11
CA GLY A 53 9.45 -13.96 3.04
C GLY A 53 8.07 -13.34 2.84
N ARG A 54 7.77 -12.19 3.47
CA ARG A 54 6.48 -11.50 3.35
C ARG A 54 6.50 -10.56 2.15
N ARG A 55 5.40 -10.52 1.40
CA ARG A 55 5.25 -9.54 0.30
C ARG A 55 5.15 -8.14 0.88
N VAL A 56 5.96 -7.22 0.36
CA VAL A 56 5.97 -5.81 0.72
C VAL A 56 5.53 -4.98 -0.47
N ILE A 57 4.41 -4.29 -0.31
CA ILE A 57 3.87 -3.37 -1.30
C ILE A 57 4.29 -1.95 -0.92
N LYS A 58 5.14 -1.35 -1.75
CA LYS A 58 5.57 0.03 -1.60
C LYS A 58 4.59 0.94 -2.31
N LEU A 59 4.13 1.96 -1.60
CA LEU A 59 3.25 2.98 -2.13
C LEU A 59 3.98 4.32 -2.19
N LYS A 60 3.79 5.06 -3.28
CA LYS A 60 4.24 6.45 -3.41
C LYS A 60 3.04 7.38 -3.46
N THR A 61 3.19 8.59 -2.93
CA THR A 61 2.17 9.62 -3.14
C THR A 61 2.39 10.20 -4.53
N ASN A 62 1.41 10.09 -5.44
CA ASN A 62 1.47 10.78 -6.73
C ASN A 62 0.91 12.21 -6.60
N ALA A 63 1.37 12.93 -5.57
CA ALA A 63 1.02 14.33 -5.39
C ALA A 63 1.81 15.13 -6.44
N LYS A 64 1.22 15.31 -7.64
CA LYS A 64 1.60 16.45 -8.46
C LYS A 64 1.41 17.68 -7.57
N ARG A 65 2.51 18.28 -7.09
CA ARG A 65 2.49 19.67 -6.62
C ARG A 65 2.06 20.50 -7.83
N LYS A 66 0.75 20.75 -7.93
CA LYS A 66 0.21 21.80 -8.78
C LYS A 66 0.30 23.09 -7.96
N GLY A 67 1.52 23.57 -7.82
CA GLY A 67 1.85 24.93 -7.38
C GLY A 67 2.41 25.68 -8.57
#